data_AF-A0A963KK59-F1
#
_entry.id   AF-A0A963KK59-F1
#
_cell.length_a   1.000
_cell.length_b   1.000
_cell.length_c   1.000
_cell.angle_alpha   90.00
_cell.angle_beta   90.00
_cell.angle_gamma   90.00
#
_symmetry.space_group_name_H-M   'P 1'
#
loop_
_entity.id
_entity.type
_entity.pdbx_description
1 polymer ?
#
loop_
_entity_poly.entity_id
_entity_poly.type
_entity_poly.pdbx_seq_one_letter_code
_entity_poly.pdbx_strand_id
1 'polypeptide(L)'
;MNDDLESVLTYCKDNKRVCPMPQSWVKLYELLPNRRRAAAGWEPPLPLVLAAWDDAPALLKMLRLVEHVEWAAQHGALPQVASFLTRLPEDSWLHLGES
;
A
#
# COMPACT_ATOMS: atom_id res chain seq x y z
N MET A 1 2.62 -5.13 -17.36
CA MET A 1 2.52 -3.88 -16.58
C MET A 1 3.92 -3.32 -16.48
N ASN A 2 4.14 -2.03 -16.73
CA ASN A 2 5.44 -1.42 -16.48
C ASN A 2 5.64 -1.27 -14.97
N ASP A 3 6.85 -1.53 -14.49
CA ASP A 3 7.23 -1.36 -13.08
C ASP A 3 7.54 0.11 -12.73
N ASP A 4 7.03 1.06 -13.51
CA ASP A 4 7.17 2.49 -13.24
C ASP A 4 6.20 2.90 -12.12
N LEU A 5 6.65 3.81 -11.25
CA LEU A 5 5.90 4.26 -10.08
C LEU A 5 4.47 4.70 -10.45
N GLU A 6 4.34 5.53 -11.49
CA GLU A 6 3.05 6.03 -11.96
C GLU A 6 2.11 4.92 -12.45
N SER A 7 2.66 3.89 -13.10
CA SER A 7 1.88 2.72 -13.54
C SER A 7 1.36 1.93 -12.34
N VAL A 8 2.19 1.72 -11.31
CA VAL A 8 1.79 1.03 -10.08
C VAL A 8 0.73 1.81 -9.32
N LEU A 9 0.90 3.12 -9.17
CA LEU A 9 -0.08 3.98 -8.53
C LEU A 9 -1.40 4.03 -9.29
N THR A 10 -1.36 4.02 -10.62
CA THR A 10 -2.55 3.96 -11.47
C THR A 10 -3.29 2.63 -11.27
N TYR A 11 -2.57 1.50 -11.26
CA TYR A 11 -3.15 0.18 -10.99
C TYR A 11 -3.83 0.10 -9.61
N CYS A 12 -3.23 0.72 -8.59
CA CYS A 12 -3.78 0.76 -7.22
C CYS A 12 -5.06 1.62 -7.09
N LYS A 13 -5.32 2.52 -8.04
CA LYS A 13 -6.53 3.37 -8.09
C LYS A 13 -7.58 2.83 -9.05
N ASP A 14 -7.16 1.94 -9.97
CA ASP A 14 -8.03 1.32 -10.95
C ASP A 14 -9.10 0.44 -10.27
N ASN A 15 -10.20 0.19 -10.97
CA ASN A 15 -11.35 -0.57 -10.47
C ASN A 15 -11.92 -0.05 -9.13
N LYS A 16 -11.74 1.24 -8.80
CA LYS A 16 -12.13 1.85 -7.52
C LYS A 16 -11.39 1.27 -6.30
N ARG A 17 -10.21 0.67 -6.49
CA ARG A 17 -9.37 0.19 -5.40
C ARG A 17 -8.90 1.38 -4.54
N VAL A 18 -9.00 1.21 -3.23
CA VAL A 18 -8.57 2.18 -2.21
C VAL A 18 -7.23 1.74 -1.64
N CYS A 19 -7.19 0.51 -1.10
CA CYS A 19 -6.00 -0.09 -0.54
C CYS A 19 -6.17 -1.61 -0.39
N PRO A 20 -5.08 -2.39 -0.23
CA PRO A 20 -5.20 -3.80 0.11
C PRO A 20 -5.87 -3.99 1.47
N MET A 21 -6.61 -5.09 1.64
CA MET A 21 -7.14 -5.53 2.92
C MET A 21 -6.03 -5.65 3.97
N PRO A 22 -6.31 -5.46 5.28
CA PRO A 22 -5.29 -5.36 6.32
C PRO A 22 -4.24 -6.48 6.31
N GLN A 23 -4.66 -7.73 6.12
CA GLN A 23 -3.76 -8.89 6.08
C GLN A 23 -2.78 -8.85 4.90
N SER A 24 -3.25 -8.40 3.73
CA SER A 24 -2.43 -8.24 2.53
C SER A 24 -1.54 -7.00 2.64
N TRP A 25 -2.01 -5.94 3.29
CA TRP A 25 -1.24 -4.72 3.47
C TRP A 25 -0.05 -4.90 4.43
N VAL A 26 -0.21 -5.68 5.51
CA VAL A 26 0.91 -6.05 6.38
C VAL A 26 2.00 -6.78 5.59
N LYS A 27 1.62 -7.74 4.74
CA LYS A 27 2.58 -8.47 3.88
C LYS A 27 3.28 -7.52 2.90
N LEU A 28 2.56 -6.59 2.29
CA LEU A 28 3.17 -5.56 1.44
C LEU A 28 4.20 -4.74 2.22
N TYR A 29 3.85 -4.32 3.43
CA TYR A 29 4.77 -3.55 4.29
C TYR A 29 6.03 -4.34 4.63
N GLU A 30 5.91 -5.64 4.89
CA GLU A 30 7.03 -6.56 5.15
C GLU A 30 7.99 -6.73 3.95
N LEU A 31 7.56 -6.43 2.72
CA LEU A 31 8.42 -6.42 1.53
C LEU A 31 9.27 -5.14 1.41
N LEU A 32 8.92 -4.06 2.10
CA LEU A 32 9.63 -2.78 1.97
C LEU A 32 11.04 -2.84 2.60
N PRO A 33 12.12 -2.56 1.87
CA PRO A 33 13.46 -2.57 2.44
C PRO A 33 13.70 -1.36 3.35
N ASN A 34 14.75 -1.44 4.17
CA ASN A 34 15.27 -0.32 4.98
C ASN A 34 14.27 0.33 5.94
N ARG A 35 13.25 -0.41 6.39
CA ARG A 35 12.32 0.06 7.42
C ARG A 35 13.08 0.35 8.70
N ARG A 36 12.90 1.54 9.26
CA ARG A 36 13.58 1.95 10.49
C ARG A 36 12.62 2.65 11.45
N ARG A 37 12.94 2.56 12.73
CA ARG A 37 12.29 3.35 13.76
C ARG A 37 12.97 4.73 13.82
N ALA A 38 12.22 5.77 13.47
CA ALA A 38 12.62 7.16 13.57
C ALA A 38 12.04 7.80 14.84
N ALA A 39 12.48 9.02 15.17
CA ALA A 39 12.01 9.74 16.36
C ALA A 39 10.48 9.98 16.35
N ALA A 40 9.88 10.14 15.17
CA ALA A 40 8.45 10.36 14.96
C ALA A 40 7.63 9.08 14.69
N GLY A 41 8.25 7.89 14.73
CA GLY A 41 7.56 6.62 14.46
C GLY A 41 8.35 5.65 13.60
N TRP A 42 7.72 5.07 12.59
CA TRP A 42 8.36 4.20 11.60
C TRP A 42 8.50 4.91 10.26
N GLU A 43 9.60 4.64 9.56
CA GLU A 43 9.84 5.07 8.18
C GLU A 43 10.09 3.81 7.33
N PRO A 44 9.23 3.50 6.34
CA PRO A 44 7.98 4.18 6.02
C PRO A 44 6.93 3.97 7.14
N PRO A 45 5.91 4.85 7.20
CA PRO A 45 4.86 4.77 8.21
C PRO A 45 4.19 3.39 8.23
N LEU A 46 3.68 2.96 9.38
CA LEU A 46 3.00 1.67 9.47
C LEU A 46 1.71 1.67 8.64
N PRO A 47 1.31 0.52 8.06
CA PRO A 47 0.02 0.40 7.40
C PRO A 47 -1.10 0.66 8.43
N LEU A 48 -2.18 1.31 7.98
CA LEU A 48 -3.34 1.61 8.82
C LEU A 48 -4.16 0.33 9.00
N VAL A 49 -3.80 -0.49 9.99
CA VAL A 49 -4.46 -1.78 10.27
C VAL A 49 -5.09 -1.80 11.67
N LEU A 50 -5.94 -2.79 11.92
CA LEU A 50 -6.66 -2.97 13.19
C LEU A 50 -7.53 -1.74 13.53
N ALA A 51 -7.40 -1.16 14.72
CA ALA A 51 -8.20 0.00 15.14
C ALA A 51 -8.06 1.21 14.21
N ALA A 52 -6.89 1.39 13.57
CA ALA A 52 -6.67 2.47 12.61
C ALA A 52 -7.32 2.21 11.24
N TRP A 53 -7.70 0.96 10.94
CA TRP A 53 -8.38 0.62 9.69
C TRP A 53 -9.82 1.10 9.70
N ASP A 54 -10.57 0.88 10.78
CA ASP A 54 -11.98 1.28 10.86
C ASP A 54 -12.15 2.81 11.02
N ASP A 55 -11.21 3.46 11.70
CA ASP A 55 -11.28 4.90 11.99
C ASP A 55 -10.83 5.79 10.81
N ALA A 56 -9.91 5.28 9.97
CA ALA A 56 -9.35 6.07 8.88
C ALA A 56 -10.29 6.15 7.66
N PRO A 57 -10.61 7.36 7.15
CA PRO A 57 -11.32 7.51 5.89
C PRO A 57 -10.53 6.93 4.72
N ALA A 58 -11.24 6.50 3.67
CA ALA A 58 -10.67 5.90 2.47
C ALA A 58 -9.51 6.72 1.87
N LEU A 59 -9.63 8.06 1.87
CA LEU A 59 -8.59 8.95 1.35
C LEU A 59 -7.25 8.81 2.09
N LEU A 60 -7.27 8.67 3.43
CA LEU A 60 -6.04 8.46 4.20
C LEU A 60 -5.43 7.08 3.95
N LYS A 61 -6.27 6.06 3.73
CA LYS A 61 -5.81 4.72 3.35
C LYS A 61 -5.12 4.75 1.98
N MET A 62 -5.70 5.45 1.00
CA MET A 62 -5.09 5.64 -0.31
C MET A 62 -3.73 6.33 -0.18
N LEU A 63 -3.66 7.44 0.55
CA LEU A 63 -2.42 8.19 0.72
C LEU A 63 -1.33 7.32 1.34
N ARG A 64 -1.66 6.55 2.39
CA ARG A 64 -0.71 5.63 3.03
C ARG A 64 -0.19 4.57 2.07
N LEU A 65 -1.03 4.04 1.18
CA LEU A 65 -0.59 3.09 0.17
C LEU A 65 0.38 3.76 -0.81
N VAL A 66 0.09 4.98 -1.27
CA VAL A 66 0.98 5.76 -2.16
C VAL A 66 2.36 5.92 -1.51
N GLU A 67 2.42 6.34 -0.25
CA GLU A 67 3.69 6.50 0.48
C GLU A 67 4.51 5.20 0.51
N HIS A 68 3.87 4.04 0.67
CA HIS A 68 4.56 2.75 0.66
C HIS A 68 5.10 2.38 -0.72
N VAL A 69 4.35 2.66 -1.78
CA VAL A 69 4.77 2.39 -3.16
C VAL A 69 5.92 3.34 -3.55
N GLU A 70 5.84 4.62 -3.16
CA GLU A 70 6.92 5.59 -3.32
C GLU A 70 8.18 5.17 -2.56
N TRP A 71 8.02 4.69 -1.32
CA TRP A 71 9.14 4.14 -0.55
C TRP A 71 9.82 2.97 -1.27
N ALA A 72 9.02 2.04 -1.82
CA ALA A 72 9.53 0.93 -2.59
C ALA A 72 10.31 1.41 -3.83
N ALA A 73 9.82 2.44 -4.52
CA ALA A 73 10.50 3.07 -5.66
C ALA A 73 11.86 3.67 -5.25
N GLN A 74 11.89 4.45 -4.17
CA GLN A 74 13.11 5.10 -3.69
C GLN A 74 14.19 4.10 -3.24
N HIS A 75 13.79 2.92 -2.79
CA HIS A 75 14.70 1.90 -2.27
C HIS A 75 14.88 0.68 -3.20
N GLY A 76 14.44 0.76 -4.46
CA GLY A 76 14.65 -0.28 -5.47
C GLY A 76 13.81 -1.55 -5.30
N ALA A 77 12.77 -1.53 -4.46
CA ALA A 77 11.84 -2.64 -4.24
C ALA A 77 10.52 -2.52 -5.01
N LEU A 78 10.39 -1.52 -5.88
CA LEU A 78 9.18 -1.29 -6.67
C LEU A 78 8.75 -2.50 -7.52
N PRO A 79 9.63 -3.24 -8.22
CA PRO A 79 9.21 -4.41 -8.99
C PRO A 79 8.63 -5.52 -8.11
N GLN A 80 9.17 -5.69 -6.89
CA GLN A 80 8.68 -6.68 -5.94
C GLN A 80 7.29 -6.31 -5.41
N VAL A 81 7.09 -5.03 -5.09
CA VAL A 81 5.78 -4.50 -4.65
C VAL A 81 4.76 -4.53 -5.78
N ALA A 82 5.13 -4.13 -6.99
CA ALA A 82 4.28 -4.21 -8.18
C ALA A 82 3.84 -5.65 -8.47
N SER A 83 4.77 -6.61 -8.40
CA SER A 83 4.44 -8.04 -8.57
C SER A 83 3.52 -8.55 -7.47
N PHE A 84 3.71 -8.12 -6.22
CA PHE A 84 2.82 -8.48 -5.12
C PHE A 84 1.40 -7.94 -5.36
N LEU A 85 1.26 -6.65 -5.65
CA LEU A 85 -0.02 -5.97 -5.86
C LEU A 85 -0.80 -6.54 -7.04
N THR A 86 -0.13 -6.85 -8.15
CA THR A 86 -0.78 -7.43 -9.35
C THR A 86 -1.23 -8.87 -9.18
N ARG A 87 -0.71 -9.58 -8.19
CA ARG A 87 -1.11 -10.96 -7.85
C ARG A 87 -2.20 -11.03 -6.79
N LEU A 88 -2.54 -9.91 -6.15
CA LEU A 88 -3.63 -9.90 -5.18
C LEU A 88 -4.97 -10.15 -5.89
N PRO A 89 -5.80 -11.08 -5.40
CA PRO A 89 -7.16 -11.22 -5.91
C PRO A 89 -7.98 -9.98 -5.55
N GLU A 90 -9.05 -9.71 -6.30
CA GLU A 90 -9.86 -8.52 -6.10
C GLU A 90 -10.45 -8.44 -4.69
N ASP A 91 -10.85 -9.57 -4.10
CA ASP A 91 -11.37 -9.66 -2.71
C ASP A 91 -10.33 -9.28 -1.64
N SER A 92 -9.05 -9.18 -2.01
CA SER A 92 -7.98 -8.68 -1.15
C SER A 92 -7.77 -7.17 -1.25
N TRP A 93 -8.66 -6.46 -1.93
CA TRP A 93 -8.69 -5.00 -2.01
C TRP A 93 -9.94 -4.46 -1.33
N LEU A 94 -9.81 -3.26 -0.74
CA LEU A 94 -10.94 -2.43 -0.34
C LEU A 94 -11.36 -1.56 -1.51
N HIS A 95 -12.64 -1.53 -1.82
CA HIS A 95 -13.21 -0.70 -2.88
C HIS A 95 -13.95 0.52 -2.36
N LEU A 96 -13.92 1.59 -3.16
CA LEU A 96 -14.65 2.82 -2.85
C LEU A 96 -16.17 2.55 -2.91
N GLY A 97 -16.84 2.64 -1.76
CA GLY A 97 -18.28 2.41 -1.62
C GLY A 97 -18.65 1.12 -0.86
N GLU A 98 -17.66 0.30 -0.50
CA GLU A 98 -17.82 -0.77 0.48
C GLU A 98 -17.40 -0.22 1.85
N SER A 99 -18.39 -0.01 2.72
CA SER A 99 -18.24 0.47 4.10
C SER A 99 -19.18 -0.28 5.01
#